data_AF-A0A2E6HUF0-F1
#
_entry.id   AF-A0A2E6HUF0-F1
#
_cell.length_a   1.000
_cell.length_b   1.000
_cell.length_c   1.000
_cell.angle_alpha   90.00
_cell.angle_beta   90.00
_cell.angle_gamma   90.00
#
_symmetry.space_group_name_H-M   'P 1'
#
loop_
_entity.id
_entity.type
_entity.pdbx_description
1 polymer ?
#
loop_
_entity_poly.entity_id
_entity_poly.type
_entity_poly.pdbx_seq_one_letter_code
_entity_poly.pdbx_strand_id
1 'polypeptide(L)'
;DGWITTGGGAGVPRGLPVIHQAAERVGNTFDEFGGTGYKPYVVALTSACILHDGETLSSERVIHSVGPTLTPGVHAMWERSFGPGSHLGMDNPDLAGEYNQYIKEYGRKRSDVTPEDRRYLDVHEGHFVYLKPGEDRFVAPDVLARTLTGTPRHVNERLDELEAMGVNNVALSATDRHTARTLIEDFGKQVIDAR
;
A
#
# COMPACT_ATOMS: atom_id res chain seq x y z
N ASP A 1 15.14 15.47 -7.22
CA ASP A 1 14.36 14.73 -8.24
C ASP A 1 14.17 13.31 -7.74
N GLY A 2 12.91 12.87 -7.62
CA GLY A 2 12.58 11.54 -7.13
C GLY A 2 11.13 11.22 -7.41
N TRP A 3 10.81 9.93 -7.43
CA TRP A 3 9.48 9.41 -7.69
C TRP A 3 9.03 8.55 -6.51
N ILE A 4 7.94 8.94 -5.87
CA ILE A 4 7.25 8.08 -4.90
C ILE A 4 6.15 7.32 -5.64
N THR A 5 6.17 6.00 -5.54
CA THR A 5 5.20 5.10 -6.16
C THR A 5 4.46 4.28 -5.11
N THR A 6 3.21 3.93 -5.37
CA THR A 6 2.39 3.06 -4.51
C THR A 6 2.17 1.70 -5.20
N GLY A 7 1.51 0.76 -4.53
CA GLY A 7 1.16 -0.54 -5.13
C GLY A 7 2.37 -1.43 -5.44
N GLY A 8 3.37 -1.43 -4.57
CA GLY A 8 4.58 -2.26 -4.73
C GLY A 8 5.43 -1.87 -5.96
N GLY A 9 5.32 -0.62 -6.41
CA GLY A 9 6.11 -0.14 -7.55
C GLY A 9 5.67 -0.69 -8.91
N ALA A 10 4.50 -1.32 -9.05
CA ALA A 10 4.06 -1.93 -10.32
C ALA A 10 4.10 -0.99 -11.54
N GLY A 11 4.03 0.33 -11.33
CA GLY A 11 4.19 1.34 -12.39
C GLY A 11 5.63 1.55 -12.86
N VAL A 12 6.64 1.19 -12.05
CA VAL A 12 8.06 1.54 -12.24
C VAL A 12 8.63 1.06 -13.58
N PRO A 13 8.46 -0.21 -13.98
CA PRO A 13 9.00 -0.69 -15.25
C PRO A 13 8.50 0.07 -16.48
N ARG A 14 7.27 0.61 -16.41
CA ARG A 14 6.68 1.41 -17.50
C ARG A 14 6.96 2.90 -17.37
N GLY A 15 7.03 3.41 -16.14
CA GLY A 15 7.18 4.84 -15.85
C GLY A 15 8.60 5.34 -16.01
N LEU A 16 9.61 4.58 -15.54
CA LEU A 16 11.02 5.00 -15.59
C LEU A 16 11.51 5.31 -17.02
N PRO A 17 11.23 4.48 -18.05
CA PRO A 17 11.64 4.80 -19.42
C PRO A 17 11.02 6.10 -19.93
N VAL A 18 9.78 6.41 -19.56
CA VAL A 18 9.08 7.64 -19.96
C VAL A 18 9.72 8.86 -19.27
N ILE A 19 10.04 8.74 -17.98
CA ILE A 19 10.72 9.81 -17.23
C ILE A 19 12.11 10.08 -17.84
N HIS A 20 12.83 9.02 -18.20
CA HIS A 20 14.14 9.14 -18.85
C HIS A 20 14.04 9.86 -20.21
N GLN A 21 13.13 9.42 -21.09
CA GLN A 21 12.91 10.09 -22.39
C GLN A 21 12.52 11.56 -22.24
N ALA A 22 11.72 11.90 -21.22
CA ALA A 22 11.33 13.29 -20.96
C ALA A 22 12.52 14.14 -20.50
N ALA A 23 13.42 13.57 -19.69
CA ALA A 23 14.65 14.25 -19.25
C ALA A 23 15.61 14.48 -20.42
N GLU A 24 15.83 13.48 -21.27
CA GLU A 24 16.71 13.59 -22.45
C GLU A 24 16.27 14.73 -23.38
N ARG A 25 14.96 14.90 -23.58
CA ARG A 25 14.40 15.96 -24.46
C ARG A 25 14.73 17.38 -24.01
N VAL A 26 15.08 17.58 -22.73
CA VAL A 26 15.47 18.87 -22.17
C VAL A 26 16.96 18.94 -21.82
N GLY A 27 17.75 17.96 -22.28
CA GLY A 27 19.20 17.91 -22.05
C GLY A 27 19.62 17.42 -20.66
N ASN A 28 18.71 16.76 -19.92
CA ASN A 28 19.03 16.09 -18.65
C ASN A 28 19.26 14.59 -18.89
N THR A 29 20.13 13.98 -18.10
CA THR A 29 20.40 12.53 -18.18
C THR A 29 20.43 11.89 -16.79
N PHE A 30 20.21 10.58 -16.77
CA PHE A 30 20.01 9.73 -15.58
C PHE A 30 20.73 8.41 -15.85
N ASP A 31 22.07 8.46 -15.81
CA ASP A 31 22.90 7.55 -16.62
C ASP A 31 23.01 6.11 -16.10
N GLU A 32 22.46 5.79 -14.93
CA GLU A 32 22.48 4.44 -14.36
C GLU A 32 21.22 4.19 -13.49
N PHE A 33 20.69 2.96 -13.52
CA PHE A 33 19.50 2.53 -12.76
C PHE A 33 19.89 1.57 -11.62
N GLY A 34 19.30 1.75 -10.44
CA GLY A 34 19.44 0.85 -9.28
C GLY A 34 20.71 1.08 -8.44
N GLY A 35 20.55 1.29 -7.12
CA GLY A 35 21.64 1.54 -6.16
C GLY A 35 21.67 2.95 -5.54
N THR A 36 22.72 3.25 -4.75
CA THR A 36 22.91 4.54 -4.06
C THR A 36 23.63 5.55 -4.96
N GLY A 37 22.93 6.60 -5.41
CA GLY A 37 23.52 7.68 -6.23
C GLY A 37 22.78 8.01 -7.54
N TYR A 38 21.71 7.27 -7.84
CA TYR A 38 21.03 7.31 -9.14
C TYR A 38 19.77 8.16 -9.14
N LYS A 39 19.45 8.74 -10.31
CA LYS A 39 18.23 9.53 -10.54
C LYS A 39 17.38 8.89 -11.65
N PRO A 40 16.05 9.11 -11.66
CA PRO A 40 15.29 9.64 -10.53
C PRO A 40 15.28 8.62 -9.39
N TYR A 41 15.44 9.09 -8.15
CA TYR A 41 15.39 8.21 -6.98
C TYR A 41 13.97 7.69 -6.76
N VAL A 42 13.77 6.38 -6.85
CA VAL A 42 12.44 5.76 -6.75
C VAL A 42 12.21 5.21 -5.35
N VAL A 43 11.13 5.64 -4.70
CA VAL A 43 10.69 5.17 -3.38
C VAL A 43 9.34 4.47 -3.54
N ALA A 44 9.26 3.19 -3.18
CA ALA A 44 7.98 2.50 -3.06
C ALA A 44 7.39 2.72 -1.66
N LEU A 45 6.26 3.43 -1.59
CA LEU A 45 5.43 3.46 -0.40
C LEU A 45 4.68 2.14 -0.27
N THR A 46 4.91 1.44 0.84
CA THR A 46 4.30 0.15 1.13
C THR A 46 4.07 0.00 2.64
N SER A 47 3.58 -1.15 3.06
CA SER A 47 3.50 -1.58 4.45
C SER A 47 4.23 -2.91 4.63
N ALA A 48 4.58 -3.25 5.85
CA ALA A 48 5.33 -4.44 6.17
C ALA A 48 4.90 -5.02 7.51
N CYS A 49 4.96 -6.34 7.63
CA CYS A 49 4.80 -7.03 8.90
C CYS A 49 5.57 -8.36 8.84
N ILE A 50 6.59 -8.50 9.68
CA ILE A 50 7.35 -9.75 9.78
C ILE A 50 6.52 -10.74 10.59
N LEU A 51 6.28 -11.93 10.05
CA LEU A 51 5.54 -12.99 10.74
C LEU A 51 6.38 -13.55 11.90
N HIS A 52 5.76 -13.67 13.07
CA HIS A 52 6.30 -14.39 14.22
C HIS A 52 5.97 -15.89 14.10
N ASP A 53 6.61 -16.70 14.94
CA ASP A 53 6.41 -18.14 14.95
C ASP A 53 4.93 -18.51 15.13
N GLY A 54 4.40 -19.29 14.19
CA GLY A 54 3.00 -19.73 14.18
C GLY A 54 2.00 -18.74 13.59
N GLU A 55 2.44 -17.55 13.17
CA GLU A 55 1.56 -16.59 12.51
C GLU A 55 1.38 -16.85 11.01
N THR A 56 0.24 -16.41 10.49
CA THR A 56 -0.09 -16.41 9.07
C THR A 56 -0.54 -15.01 8.64
N LEU A 57 -0.78 -14.81 7.35
CA LEU A 57 -1.32 -13.55 6.84
C LEU A 57 -2.69 -13.19 7.44
N SER A 58 -3.44 -14.17 7.94
CA SER A 58 -4.73 -13.97 8.59
C SER A 58 -4.65 -13.80 10.10
N SER A 59 -3.45 -13.80 10.70
CA SER A 59 -3.29 -13.53 12.13
C SER A 59 -3.79 -12.14 12.47
N GLU A 60 -4.50 -12.00 13.60
CA GLU A 60 -5.10 -10.73 14.04
C GLU A 60 -4.07 -9.59 14.10
N ARG A 61 -2.88 -9.85 14.64
CA ARG A 61 -1.78 -8.88 14.69
C ARG A 61 -1.38 -8.40 13.29
N VAL A 62 -1.32 -9.31 12.32
CA VAL A 62 -0.93 -9.00 10.94
C VAL A 62 -2.00 -8.13 10.30
N ILE A 63 -3.27 -8.52 10.39
CA ILE A 63 -4.40 -7.73 9.87
C ILE A 63 -4.43 -6.34 10.52
N HIS A 64 -4.24 -6.25 11.83
CA HIS A 64 -4.17 -4.97 12.54
C HIS A 64 -3.00 -4.10 12.07
N SER A 65 -1.84 -4.71 11.82
CA SER A 65 -0.62 -3.99 11.47
C SER A 65 -0.66 -3.38 10.07
N VAL A 66 -1.22 -4.12 9.09
CA VAL A 66 -1.14 -3.70 7.67
C VAL A 66 -2.51 -3.47 7.02
N GLY A 67 -3.60 -4.00 7.57
CA GLY A 67 -4.94 -3.88 7.00
C GLY A 67 -5.40 -2.44 6.75
N PRO A 68 -5.23 -1.49 7.69
CA PRO A 68 -5.59 -0.08 7.46
C PRO A 68 -4.88 0.56 6.27
N THR A 69 -3.72 0.03 5.87
CA THR A 69 -2.95 0.54 4.71
C THR A 69 -3.48 0.01 3.38
N LEU A 70 -4.35 -1.00 3.41
CA LEU A 70 -4.91 -1.68 2.23
C LEU A 70 -6.31 -1.20 1.87
N THR A 71 -7.07 -0.66 2.83
CA THR A 71 -8.40 -0.07 2.59
C THR A 71 -8.41 1.07 1.55
N PRO A 72 -7.36 1.89 1.37
CA PRO A 72 -7.32 2.85 0.27
C PRO A 72 -7.40 2.21 -1.12
N GLY A 73 -6.92 0.98 -1.28
CA GLY A 73 -7.04 0.24 -2.54
C GLY A 73 -8.49 -0.18 -2.81
N VAL A 74 -9.22 -0.58 -1.77
CA VAL A 74 -10.66 -0.90 -1.86
C VAL A 74 -11.46 0.37 -2.14
N HIS A 75 -11.11 1.49 -1.49
CA HIS A 75 -11.66 2.80 -1.81
C HIS A 75 -11.43 3.14 -3.29
N ALA A 76 -10.22 2.98 -3.82
CA ALA A 76 -9.94 3.28 -5.23
C ALA A 76 -10.83 2.49 -6.21
N MET A 77 -11.15 1.23 -5.89
CA MET A 77 -12.09 0.40 -6.66
C MET A 77 -13.54 0.90 -6.51
N TRP A 78 -13.96 1.28 -5.30
CA TRP A 78 -15.28 1.85 -5.05
C TRP A 78 -15.49 3.21 -5.75
N GLU A 79 -14.49 4.10 -5.67
CA GLU A 79 -14.53 5.45 -6.23
C GLU A 79 -14.76 5.41 -7.74
N ARG A 80 -14.10 4.47 -8.43
CA ARG A 80 -14.29 4.20 -9.86
C ARG A 80 -15.75 3.92 -10.22
N SER A 81 -16.46 3.18 -9.38
CA SER A 81 -17.82 2.70 -9.67
C SER A 81 -18.93 3.59 -9.10
N PHE A 82 -18.69 4.25 -7.97
CA PHE A 82 -19.72 4.93 -7.17
C PHE A 82 -19.35 6.34 -6.70
N GLY A 83 -18.10 6.77 -6.87
CA GLY A 83 -17.62 8.07 -6.42
C GLY A 83 -17.63 9.17 -7.48
N PRO A 84 -17.42 10.45 -7.10
CA PRO A 84 -17.32 11.59 -8.01
C PRO A 84 -16.15 11.53 -9.01
N GLY A 85 -15.17 10.63 -8.85
CA GLY A 85 -14.49 10.05 -10.02
C GLY A 85 -12.99 9.79 -9.95
N SER A 86 -12.46 9.58 -11.17
CA SER A 86 -11.12 9.17 -11.61
C SER A 86 -10.85 7.65 -11.68
N HIS A 87 -10.27 7.23 -12.81
CA HIS A 87 -9.85 5.86 -13.10
C HIS A 87 -8.53 5.60 -12.36
N LEU A 88 -8.58 5.40 -11.03
CA LEU A 88 -7.42 5.25 -10.13
C LEU A 88 -6.56 3.98 -10.37
N GLY A 89 -6.68 3.37 -11.54
CA GLY A 89 -5.87 2.22 -11.97
C GLY A 89 -6.20 0.90 -11.26
N MET A 90 -7.22 0.87 -10.40
CA MET A 90 -7.73 -0.34 -9.76
C MET A 90 -9.16 -0.62 -10.22
N ASP A 91 -9.46 -1.87 -10.54
CA ASP A 91 -10.77 -2.29 -11.02
C ASP A 91 -11.13 -3.67 -10.45
N ASN A 92 -12.22 -3.71 -9.69
CA ASN A 92 -12.85 -4.94 -9.21
C ASN A 92 -14.33 -4.60 -8.91
N PRO A 93 -15.23 -4.72 -9.91
CA PRO A 93 -16.64 -4.32 -9.76
C PRO A 93 -17.38 -5.06 -8.65
N ASP A 94 -17.06 -6.33 -8.42
CA ASP A 94 -17.72 -7.15 -7.39
C ASP A 94 -17.33 -6.64 -6.00
N LEU A 95 -16.04 -6.47 -5.73
CA LEU A 95 -15.55 -5.93 -4.46
C LEU A 95 -16.03 -4.49 -4.24
N ALA A 96 -16.08 -3.67 -5.30
CA ALA A 96 -16.63 -2.31 -5.23
C ALA A 96 -18.12 -2.33 -4.85
N GLY A 97 -18.90 -3.27 -5.40
CA GLY A 97 -20.30 -3.47 -5.08
C GLY A 97 -20.53 -3.87 -3.62
N GLU A 98 -19.75 -4.84 -3.12
CA GLU A 98 -19.78 -5.26 -1.72
C GLU A 98 -19.40 -4.12 -0.77
N TYR A 99 -18.32 -3.40 -1.08
CA TYR A 99 -17.89 -2.26 -0.27
C TYR A 99 -18.92 -1.12 -0.28
N ASN A 100 -19.62 -0.90 -1.40
CA ASN A 100 -20.69 0.09 -1.49
C ASN A 100 -21.90 -0.28 -0.59
N GLN A 101 -22.23 -1.56 -0.48
CA GLN A 101 -23.27 -2.01 0.45
C GLN A 101 -22.82 -1.79 1.89
N TYR A 102 -21.60 -2.21 2.21
CA TYR A 102 -20.99 -2.02 3.51
C TYR A 102 -21.00 -0.55 3.95
N ILE A 103 -20.53 0.37 3.10
CA ILE A 103 -20.40 1.77 3.50
C ILE A 103 -21.76 2.46 3.68
N LYS A 104 -22.79 2.06 2.92
CA LYS A 104 -24.16 2.53 3.15
C LYS A 104 -24.70 2.06 4.49
N GLU A 105 -24.44 0.82 4.88
CA GLU A 105 -24.83 0.30 6.19
C GLU A 105 -24.06 0.98 7.32
N TYR A 106 -22.76 1.19 7.13
CA TYR A 106 -21.91 1.92 8.08
C TYR A 106 -22.47 3.33 8.31
N GLY A 107 -22.71 4.10 7.25
CA GLY A 107 -23.25 5.47 7.33
C GLY A 107 -24.61 5.55 8.02
N ARG A 108 -25.50 4.55 7.83
CA ARG A 108 -26.80 4.48 8.52
C ARG A 108 -26.71 4.21 10.02
N LYS A 109 -25.62 3.58 10.48
CA LYS A 109 -25.40 3.24 11.90
C LYS A 109 -24.72 4.37 12.67
N ARG A 110 -24.24 5.42 11.99
CA ARG A 110 -23.61 6.59 12.63
C ARG A 110 -24.66 7.43 13.35
N SER A 111 -24.26 8.05 14.47
CA SER A 111 -25.08 9.04 15.16
C SER A 111 -25.34 10.26 14.28
N ASP A 112 -24.28 10.72 13.59
CA ASP A 112 -24.35 11.79 12.60
C ASP A 112 -24.24 11.17 11.21
N VAL A 113 -25.39 11.08 10.53
CA VAL A 113 -25.48 10.50 9.18
C VAL A 113 -24.75 11.40 8.20
N THR A 114 -23.73 10.84 7.54
CA THR A 114 -23.01 11.52 6.47
C THR A 114 -23.92 11.72 5.26
N PRO A 115 -24.06 12.96 4.75
CA PRO A 115 -24.83 13.23 3.53
C PRO A 115 -24.34 12.41 2.34
N GLU A 116 -25.23 12.07 1.40
CA GLU A 116 -24.92 11.18 0.30
C GLU A 116 -23.79 11.69 -0.60
N ASP A 117 -23.77 12.99 -0.89
CA ASP A 117 -22.72 13.67 -1.66
C ASP A 117 -21.39 13.80 -0.90
N ARG A 118 -21.37 13.43 0.38
CA ARG A 118 -20.20 13.43 1.27
C ARG A 118 -19.77 12.04 1.70
N ARG A 119 -20.38 10.97 1.15
CA ARG A 119 -20.09 9.58 1.52
C ARG A 119 -18.62 9.17 1.32
N TYR A 120 -17.88 9.87 0.46
CA TYR A 120 -16.44 9.71 0.33
C TYR A 120 -15.70 9.94 1.66
N LEU A 121 -16.24 10.72 2.60
CA LEU A 121 -15.68 10.91 3.93
C LEU A 121 -15.75 9.63 4.77
N ASP A 122 -16.87 8.91 4.74
CA ASP A 122 -17.01 7.62 5.43
C ASP A 122 -16.05 6.58 4.83
N VAL A 123 -15.88 6.62 3.51
CA VAL A 123 -14.96 5.74 2.81
C VAL A 123 -13.52 6.00 3.23
N HIS A 124 -13.08 7.26 3.29
CA HIS A 124 -11.73 7.64 3.70
C HIS A 124 -11.44 7.42 5.18
N GLU A 125 -12.48 7.34 6.02
CA GLU A 125 -12.32 7.15 7.45
C GLU A 125 -11.50 5.89 7.77
N GLY A 126 -10.44 6.06 8.58
CA GLY A 126 -9.58 4.98 9.06
C GLY A 126 -8.37 4.67 8.18
N HIS A 127 -8.29 5.23 6.95
CA HIS A 127 -7.15 5.02 6.05
C HIS A 127 -5.80 5.22 6.77
N PHE A 128 -4.93 4.21 6.70
CA PHE A 128 -3.62 4.15 7.35
C PHE A 128 -3.61 4.20 8.88
N VAL A 129 -4.75 4.20 9.57
CA VAL A 129 -4.80 4.31 11.04
C VAL A 129 -5.52 3.13 11.67
N TYR A 130 -6.73 2.78 11.23
CA TYR A 130 -7.50 1.68 11.79
C TYR A 130 -8.48 1.10 10.77
N LEU A 131 -8.93 -0.14 11.00
CA LEU A 131 -10.05 -0.73 10.27
C LEU A 131 -11.36 -0.39 10.97
N LYS A 132 -12.35 0.10 10.22
CA LYS A 132 -13.71 0.21 10.72
C LYS A 132 -14.28 -1.19 10.99
N PRO A 133 -15.27 -1.33 11.89
CA PRO A 133 -15.89 -2.63 12.16
C PRO A 133 -16.37 -3.31 10.86
N GLY A 134 -15.89 -4.53 10.62
CA GLY A 134 -16.23 -5.33 9.45
C GLY A 134 -15.44 -5.01 8.18
N GLU A 135 -14.45 -4.12 8.20
CA GLU A 135 -13.56 -3.87 7.05
C GLU A 135 -12.49 -4.94 6.84
N ASP A 136 -12.18 -5.73 7.86
CA ASP A 136 -11.25 -6.85 7.82
C ASP A 136 -11.57 -7.83 6.69
N ARG A 137 -12.85 -8.00 6.34
CA ARG A 137 -13.28 -8.84 5.21
C ARG A 137 -12.76 -8.36 3.85
N PHE A 138 -12.46 -7.07 3.69
CA PHE A 138 -11.95 -6.49 2.45
C PHE A 138 -10.41 -6.50 2.39
N VAL A 139 -9.75 -6.88 3.48
CA VAL A 139 -8.30 -7.05 3.58
C VAL A 139 -7.95 -8.51 3.28
N ALA A 140 -8.28 -8.97 2.08
CA ALA A 140 -8.09 -10.36 1.69
C ALA A 140 -6.59 -10.75 1.63
N PRO A 141 -6.24 -12.04 1.89
CA PRO A 141 -4.85 -12.50 1.91
C PRO A 141 -4.05 -12.23 0.63
N ASP A 142 -4.71 -12.22 -0.54
CA ASP A 142 -4.09 -11.90 -1.82
C ASP A 142 -3.72 -10.41 -1.95
N VAL A 143 -4.47 -9.52 -1.30
CA VAL A 143 -4.16 -8.09 -1.19
C VAL A 143 -3.00 -7.89 -0.21
N LEU A 144 -2.98 -8.62 0.91
CA LEU A 144 -1.88 -8.62 1.87
C LEU A 144 -0.56 -9.07 1.26
N ALA A 145 -0.59 -10.04 0.34
CA ALA A 145 0.60 -10.52 -0.37
C ALA A 145 1.29 -9.45 -1.25
N ARG A 146 0.65 -8.29 -1.48
CA ARG A 146 1.23 -7.14 -2.20
C ARG A 146 2.02 -6.20 -1.28
N THR A 147 2.00 -6.44 0.02
CA THR A 147 2.81 -5.74 1.02
C THR A 147 4.12 -6.49 1.28
N LEU A 148 5.05 -5.89 2.02
CA LEU A 148 6.25 -6.58 2.52
C LEU A 148 5.92 -7.36 3.81
N THR A 149 4.91 -8.23 3.74
CA THR A 149 4.46 -9.06 4.87
C THR A 149 4.83 -10.52 4.64
N GLY A 150 5.49 -11.14 5.61
CA GLY A 150 5.92 -12.52 5.47
C GLY A 150 7.06 -12.89 6.42
N THR A 151 7.71 -14.01 6.14
CA THR A 151 8.96 -14.37 6.82
C THR A 151 10.09 -13.43 6.39
N PRO A 152 11.17 -13.28 7.18
CA PRO A 152 12.31 -12.45 6.81
C PRO A 152 12.89 -12.79 5.43
N ARG A 153 13.02 -14.08 5.11
CA ARG A 153 13.47 -14.55 3.79
C ARG A 153 12.52 -14.06 2.69
N HIS A 154 11.21 -14.21 2.87
CA HIS A 154 10.23 -13.76 1.87
C HIS A 154 10.32 -12.25 1.65
N VAL A 155 10.42 -11.47 2.72
CA VAL A 155 10.54 -10.01 2.62
C VAL A 155 11.83 -9.62 1.89
N ASN A 156 12.94 -10.30 2.15
CA ASN A 156 14.18 -10.08 1.42
C ASN A 156 14.04 -10.37 -0.08
N GLU A 157 13.45 -11.50 -0.45
CA GLU A 157 13.18 -11.82 -1.87
C GLU A 157 12.34 -10.74 -2.55
N ARG A 158 11.32 -10.20 -1.86
CA ARG A 158 10.50 -9.10 -2.38
C ARG A 158 11.26 -7.78 -2.51
N LEU A 159 12.20 -7.49 -1.61
CA LEU A 159 13.05 -6.30 -1.73
C LEU A 159 13.99 -6.42 -2.93
N ASP A 160 14.53 -7.61 -3.19
CA ASP A 160 15.37 -7.86 -4.37
C ASP A 160 14.55 -7.74 -5.67
N GLU A 161 13.30 -8.21 -5.68
CA GLU A 161 12.35 -7.99 -6.79
C GLU A 161 12.13 -6.49 -7.05
N LEU A 162 11.90 -5.70 -5.99
CA LEU A 162 11.70 -4.25 -6.08
C LEU A 162 12.95 -3.53 -6.61
N GLU A 163 14.13 -3.91 -6.13
CA GLU A 163 15.40 -3.37 -6.61
C GLU A 163 15.60 -3.66 -8.11
N ALA A 164 15.36 -4.91 -8.53
CA ALA A 164 15.52 -5.33 -9.92
C ALA A 164 14.62 -4.57 -10.91
N MET A 165 13.48 -4.07 -10.45
CA MET A 165 12.56 -3.24 -11.25
C MET A 165 12.84 -1.74 -11.15
N GLY A 166 13.89 -1.32 -10.45
CA GLY A 166 14.35 0.07 -10.38
C GLY A 166 13.83 0.86 -9.18
N VAL A 167 13.31 0.19 -8.14
CA VAL A 167 13.00 0.84 -6.86
C VAL A 167 14.29 0.94 -6.05
N ASN A 168 14.66 2.15 -5.63
CA ASN A 168 15.85 2.34 -4.81
C ASN A 168 15.56 2.11 -3.34
N ASN A 169 14.37 2.51 -2.87
CA ASN A 169 14.03 2.57 -1.43
C ASN A 169 12.59 2.16 -1.18
N VAL A 170 12.31 1.73 0.05
CA VAL A 170 10.95 1.50 0.53
C VAL A 170 10.64 2.45 1.67
N ALA A 171 9.45 3.06 1.64
CA ALA A 171 8.89 3.80 2.75
C ALA A 171 7.79 2.94 3.38
N LEU A 172 7.97 2.58 4.66
CA LEU A 172 7.07 1.66 5.36
C LEU A 172 6.05 2.44 6.19
N SER A 173 4.78 2.16 5.97
CA SER A 173 3.67 2.76 6.73
C SER A 173 3.47 2.03 8.05
N ALA A 174 3.19 2.77 9.11
CA ALA A 174 2.78 2.23 10.41
C ALA A 174 1.44 2.84 10.82
N THR A 175 0.58 2.01 11.40
CA THR A 175 -0.82 2.36 11.69
C THR A 175 -1.01 3.03 13.05
N ASP A 176 -0.19 2.64 14.03
CA ASP A 176 -0.18 3.21 15.36
C ASP A 176 1.22 3.11 15.99
N ARG A 177 1.37 3.66 17.21
CA ARG A 177 2.66 3.70 17.93
C ARG A 177 3.20 2.30 18.28
N HIS A 178 2.35 1.37 18.70
CA HIS A 178 2.76 0.02 19.05
C HIS A 178 3.19 -0.73 17.80
N THR A 179 2.36 -0.72 16.75
CA THR A 179 2.68 -1.32 15.45
C THR A 179 3.99 -0.75 14.87
N ALA A 180 4.21 0.57 14.97
CA ALA A 180 5.45 1.20 14.53
C ALA A 180 6.68 0.67 15.26
N ARG A 181 6.61 0.49 16.59
CA ARG A 181 7.75 -0.03 17.38
C ARG A 181 8.07 -1.47 16.97
N THR A 182 7.05 -2.32 16.91
CA THR A 182 7.20 -3.71 16.49
C THR A 182 7.78 -3.80 15.09
N LEU A 183 7.27 -3.01 14.13
CA LEU A 183 7.80 -2.93 12.78
C LEU A 183 9.28 -2.53 12.75
N ILE A 184 9.66 -1.48 13.47
CA ILE A 184 11.05 -1.00 13.52
C ILE A 184 11.97 -2.08 14.10
N GLU A 185 11.56 -2.72 15.20
CA GLU A 185 12.36 -3.75 15.86
C GLU A 185 12.50 -5.01 15.00
N ASP A 186 11.39 -5.52 14.46
CA ASP A 186 11.38 -6.74 13.66
C ASP A 186 12.10 -6.54 12.34
N PHE A 187 11.80 -5.46 11.62
CA PHE A 187 12.43 -5.19 10.33
C PHE A 187 13.92 -4.88 10.51
N GLY A 188 14.28 -4.11 11.53
CA GLY A 188 15.69 -3.82 11.85
C GLY A 188 16.48 -5.10 12.11
N LYS A 189 16.04 -5.92 13.07
CA LYS A 189 16.79 -7.11 13.49
C LYS A 189 16.75 -8.26 12.48
N GLN A 190 15.60 -8.46 11.82
CA GLN A 190 15.38 -9.67 11.04
C GLN A 190 15.56 -9.46 9.53
N VAL A 191 15.50 -8.21 9.05
CA VAL A 191 15.65 -7.91 7.61
C VAL A 191 16.93 -7.15 7.35
N ILE A 192 17.21 -6.08 8.11
CA ILE A 192 18.40 -5.24 7.89
C ILE A 192 19.66 -5.90 8.47
N ASP A 193 19.67 -6.22 9.77
CA ASP A 193 20.85 -6.77 10.44
C ASP A 193 21.17 -8.23 10.03
N ALA A 194 20.17 -8.93 9.47
CA ALA A 194 20.31 -10.32 9.06
C ALA A 194 20.83 -10.49 7.61
N ARG A 195 21.00 -9.38 6.87
CA ARG A 195 21.56 -9.37 5.51
C ARG A 195 23.08 -9.25 5.50
#